data_AF-A0A8J2VJY5-F1
#
_entry.id   AF-A0A8J2VJY5-F1
#
_cell.length_a   1.000
_cell.length_b   1.000
_cell.length_c   1.000
_cell.angle_alpha   90.00
_cell.angle_beta   90.00
_cell.angle_gamma   90.00
#
_symmetry.space_group_name_H-M   'P 1'
#
loop_
_entity.id
_entity.type
_entity.pdbx_description
1 polymer ?
#
loop_
_entity_poly.entity_id
_entity_poly.type
_entity_poly.pdbx_seq_one_letter_code
_entity_poly.pdbx_strand_id
1 'polypeptide(L)'
;MLCILRELLAFYPAAPHVADEVQVEDHGDIAFYAGDLLGLAKTSVRNYSIAITETATPVLREVLAKQLMAGIQLHGMVFYYMLQRGSTVFDTFRSL
;
A
#
# COMPACT_ATOMS: atom_id res chain seq x y z
N MET A 1 -11.77 -12.71 28.15
CA MET A 1 -11.34 -12.61 26.73
C MET A 1 -9.82 -12.83 26.53
N LEU A 2 -9.09 -13.41 27.49
CA LEU A 2 -7.68 -13.82 27.29
C LEU A 2 -7.48 -15.35 27.24
N CYS A 3 -8.47 -16.17 27.60
CA CYS A 3 -8.35 -17.64 27.57
C CYS A 3 -8.31 -18.24 26.17
N ILE A 4 -9.01 -17.62 25.20
CA ILE A 4 -9.14 -18.14 23.83
C ILE A 4 -7.77 -18.18 23.12
N LEU A 5 -6.91 -17.20 23.43
CA LEU A 5 -5.55 -17.13 22.89
C LEU A 5 -4.64 -18.25 23.40
N ARG A 6 -4.88 -18.77 24.61
CA ARG A 6 -4.01 -19.77 25.24
C ARG A 6 -4.27 -21.18 24.71
N GLU A 7 -5.51 -21.47 24.36
CA GLU A 7 -5.89 -22.74 23.69
C GLU A 7 -5.38 -22.79 22.25
N LEU A 8 -5.38 -21.66 21.54
CA LEU A 8 -4.85 -21.56 20.19
C LEU A 8 -3.32 -21.75 20.13
N LEU A 9 -2.61 -21.38 21.20
CA LEU A 9 -1.16 -21.51 21.29
C LEU A 9 -0.69 -22.98 21.25
N ALA A 10 -1.52 -23.92 21.72
CA ALA A 10 -1.21 -25.35 21.67
C ALA A 10 -1.20 -25.92 20.24
N PHE A 11 -1.85 -25.25 19.29
CA PHE A 11 -1.89 -25.66 17.88
C PHE A 11 -0.78 -25.02 17.04
N TYR A 12 -0.01 -24.07 17.58
CA TYR A 12 1.14 -23.47 16.91
C TYR A 12 2.17 -24.48 16.37
N PRO A 13 2.58 -25.53 17.13
CA PRO A 13 3.52 -26.52 16.60
C PRO A 13 2.93 -27.48 15.55
N ALA A 14 1.60 -27.52 15.40
CA ALA A 14 0.91 -28.29 14.36
C ALA A 14 0.52 -27.43 13.16
N ALA A 15 0.76 -26.12 13.23
CA ALA A 15 0.60 -25.25 12.07
C ALA A 15 1.60 -25.72 11.00
N PRO A 16 1.22 -25.73 9.71
CA PRO A 16 2.14 -26.01 8.63
C PRO A 16 3.35 -25.10 8.78
N HIS A 17 4.47 -25.67 9.22
CA HIS A 17 5.72 -24.95 9.22
C HIS A 17 6.07 -24.88 7.73
N VAL A 18 5.81 -23.72 7.12
CA VAL A 18 6.43 -23.37 5.85
C VAL A 18 7.91 -23.35 6.19
N ALA A 19 8.55 -24.51 6.00
CA ALA A 19 9.96 -24.69 6.23
C ALA A 19 10.68 -23.56 5.51
N ASP A 20 11.71 -23.03 6.15
CA ASP A 20 12.62 -22.02 5.64
C ASP A 20 13.22 -22.43 4.27
N GLU A 21 12.43 -22.26 3.24
CA GLU A 21 12.80 -22.06 1.86
C GLU A 21 11.96 -20.88 1.38
N VAL A 22 12.16 -19.70 1.99
CA VAL A 22 12.00 -18.49 1.20
C VAL A 22 13.18 -18.46 0.24
N GLN A 23 13.08 -19.31 -0.80
CA GLN A 23 13.63 -18.96 -2.09
C GLN A 23 13.02 -17.60 -2.39
N VAL A 24 13.81 -16.54 -2.28
CA VAL A 24 13.41 -15.18 -2.69
C VAL A 24 13.38 -15.17 -4.23
N GLU A 25 12.53 -16.00 -4.80
CA GLU A 25 12.11 -15.98 -6.19
C GLU A 25 10.73 -15.30 -6.23
N ASP A 26 10.66 -14.06 -5.73
CA ASP A 26 9.45 -13.22 -5.83
C ASP A 26 9.82 -11.74 -6.01
N HIS A 27 10.59 -11.43 -7.06
CA HIS A 27 10.82 -10.04 -7.46
C HIS A 27 9.68 -9.49 -8.34
N GLY A 28 8.78 -10.38 -8.81
CA GLY A 28 7.64 -10.03 -9.67
C GLY A 28 6.45 -9.48 -8.89
N ASP A 29 6.06 -10.11 -7.78
CA ASP A 29 4.83 -9.74 -7.08
C ASP A 29 5.00 -8.44 -6.32
N ILE A 30 6.17 -8.19 -5.72
CA ILE A 30 6.48 -6.93 -5.04
C ILE A 30 6.40 -5.73 -5.99
N ALA A 31 6.91 -5.86 -7.22
CA ALA A 31 6.87 -4.81 -8.22
C ALA A 31 5.43 -4.57 -8.73
N PHE A 32 4.65 -5.65 -8.89
CA PHE A 32 3.24 -5.60 -9.26
C PHE A 32 2.39 -4.90 -8.19
N TYR A 33 2.52 -5.29 -6.91
CA TYR A 33 1.81 -4.65 -5.80
C TYR A 33 2.23 -3.19 -5.60
N ALA A 34 3.50 -2.85 -5.82
CA ALA A 34 3.96 -1.46 -5.77
C ALA A 34 3.33 -0.60 -6.89
N GLY A 35 3.17 -1.16 -8.08
CA GLY A 35 2.47 -0.51 -9.20
C GLY A 35 1.00 -0.23 -8.89
N ASP A 36 0.29 -1.22 -8.34
CA ASP A 36 -1.11 -1.06 -7.93
C ASP A 36 -1.25 -0.01 -6.81
N LEU A 37 -0.39 -0.08 -5.80
CA LEU A 37 -0.35 0.91 -4.72
C LEU A 37 -0.07 2.34 -5.24
N LEU A 38 0.81 2.48 -6.23
CA LEU A 38 1.09 3.77 -6.87
C LEU A 38 -0.13 4.30 -7.63
N GLY A 39 -0.87 3.43 -8.32
CA GLY A 39 -2.13 3.76 -8.99
C GLY A 39 -3.23 4.19 -8.02
N LEU A 40 -3.38 3.46 -6.92
CA LEU A 40 -4.30 3.79 -5.83
C LEU A 40 -3.92 5.13 -5.18
N ALA A 41 -2.64 5.40 -4.95
CA ALA A 41 -2.18 6.67 -4.41
C ALA A 41 -2.57 7.84 -5.33
N LYS A 42 -2.34 7.75 -6.64
CA LYS A 42 -2.77 8.79 -7.62
C LYS A 42 -4.27 9.02 -7.60
N THR A 43 -5.05 7.93 -7.56
CA THR A 43 -6.51 7.98 -7.52
C THR A 43 -7.01 8.64 -6.24
N SER A 44 -6.42 8.30 -5.09
CA SER A 44 -6.76 8.90 -3.80
C SER A 44 -6.52 10.42 -3.79
N VAL A 45 -5.38 10.89 -4.32
CA VAL A 45 -5.07 12.34 -4.45
C VAL A 45 -6.12 13.05 -5.29
N ARG A 46 -6.51 12.49 -6.43
CA ARG A 46 -7.57 13.05 -7.29
C ARG A 46 -8.91 13.11 -6.54
N ASN A 47 -9.30 12.02 -5.90
CA ASN A 47 -10.59 11.91 -5.21
C ASN A 47 -10.68 12.88 -4.01
N TYR A 48 -9.61 13.03 -3.24
CA TYR A 48 -9.58 14.01 -2.15
C TYR A 48 -9.66 15.44 -2.67
N SER A 49 -9.02 15.74 -3.80
CA SER A 49 -9.11 17.06 -4.43
C SER A 49 -10.55 17.39 -4.84
N ILE A 50 -11.25 16.43 -5.46
CA ILE A 50 -12.68 16.56 -5.80
C ILE A 50 -13.51 16.77 -4.55
N ALA A 51 -13.36 15.92 -3.54
CA ALA A 51 -14.09 16.01 -2.28
C ALA A 51 -13.88 17.37 -1.59
N ILE A 52 -12.66 17.92 -1.60
CA ILE A 52 -12.36 19.26 -1.06
C ILE A 52 -13.17 20.34 -1.76
N THR A 53 -13.32 20.26 -3.09
CA THR A 53 -14.08 21.25 -3.87
C THR A 53 -15.60 21.11 -3.70
N GLU A 54 -16.09 19.92 -3.39
CA GLU A 54 -17.52 19.64 -3.16
C GLU A 54 -17.95 19.86 -1.70
N THR A 55 -16.99 19.93 -0.77
CA THR A 55 -17.29 20.06 0.67
C THR A 55 -17.45 21.51 1.10
N ALA A 56 -18.65 21.89 1.52
CA ALA A 56 -18.93 23.23 2.08
C ALA A 56 -18.36 23.41 3.51
N THR A 57 -18.21 22.33 4.28
CA THR A 57 -17.82 22.39 5.70
C THR A 57 -16.31 22.61 5.88
N PRO A 58 -15.87 23.67 6.60
CA PRO A 58 -14.46 24.01 6.74
C PRO A 58 -13.64 22.96 7.50
N VAL A 59 -14.22 22.34 8.53
CA VAL A 59 -13.56 21.29 9.32
C VAL A 59 -13.26 20.06 8.46
N LEU A 60 -14.22 19.63 7.65
CA LEU A 60 -14.05 18.48 6.78
C LEU A 60 -13.04 18.77 5.66
N ARG A 61 -13.03 20.00 5.13
CA ARG A 61 -12.01 20.45 4.18
C ARG A 61 -10.58 20.37 4.74
N GLU A 62 -10.38 20.71 6.02
CA GLU A 62 -9.06 20.60 6.66
C GLU A 62 -8.60 19.14 6.78
N VAL A 63 -9.51 18.24 7.17
CA VAL A 63 -9.20 16.80 7.26
C VAL A 63 -8.86 16.23 5.88
N LEU A 64 -9.66 16.55 4.86
CA LEU A 64 -9.41 16.09 3.49
C LEU A 64 -8.10 16.65 2.93
N ALA A 65 -7.74 17.90 3.26
CA ALA A 65 -6.44 18.47 2.88
C ALA A 65 -5.26 17.72 3.53
N LYS A 66 -5.40 17.32 4.79
CA LYS A 66 -4.41 16.46 5.47
C LYS A 66 -4.27 15.09 4.78
N GLN A 67 -5.39 14.46 4.42
CA GLN A 67 -5.38 13.18 3.69
C GLN A 67 -4.78 13.31 2.28
N LEU A 68 -5.06 14.42 1.59
CA LEU A 68 -4.44 14.74 0.30
C LEU A 68 -2.91 14.83 0.41
N MET A 69 -2.41 15.56 1.41
CA MET A 69 -0.98 15.66 1.68
C MET A 69 -0.35 14.30 2.01
N ALA A 70 -1.02 13.48 2.82
CA ALA A 70 -0.57 12.12 3.11
C ALA A 70 -0.53 11.24 1.85
N GLY A 71 -1.52 11.36 0.97
CA GLY A 71 -1.57 10.66 -0.32
C GLY A 71 -0.43 11.07 -1.26
N ILE A 72 -0.07 12.35 -1.30
CA ILE A 72 1.09 12.86 -2.07
C ILE A 72 2.40 12.28 -1.53
N GLN A 73 2.57 12.25 -0.21
CA GLN A 73 3.76 11.67 0.42
C GLN A 73 3.84 10.16 0.14
N LEU A 74 2.73 9.43 0.26
CA LEU A 74 2.65 8.01 -0.06
C LEU A 74 3.04 7.75 -1.52
N HIS A 75 2.49 8.51 -2.47
CA HIS A 75 2.86 8.43 -3.87
C HIS A 75 4.38 8.60 -4.07
N GLY A 76 4.98 9.61 -3.42
CA GLY A 76 6.42 9.83 -3.48
C GLY A 76 7.23 8.64 -2.92
N MET A 77 6.85 8.14 -1.74
CA MET A 77 7.53 7.01 -1.10
C MET A 77 7.49 5.74 -1.97
N VAL A 78 6.32 5.41 -2.52
CA VAL A 78 6.15 4.25 -3.40
C VAL A 78 6.93 4.44 -4.71
N PHE A 79 6.90 5.65 -5.28
CA PHE A 79 7.67 5.98 -6.48
C PHE A 79 9.17 5.80 -6.26
N TYR A 80 9.72 6.35 -5.18
CA TYR A 80 11.15 6.20 -4.85
C TYR A 80 11.52 4.76 -4.52
N TYR A 81 10.64 4.03 -3.86
CA TYR A 81 10.81 2.60 -3.60
C TYR A 81 10.92 1.79 -4.91
N MET A 82 10.03 2.03 -5.87
CA MET A 82 10.08 1.38 -7.19
C MET A 82 11.33 1.77 -7.98
N LEU A 83 11.73 3.05 -7.92
CA LEU A 83 12.91 3.57 -8.61
C LEU A 83 14.21 2.94 -8.09
N GLN A 84 14.37 2.84 -6.76
CA GLN A 84 15.57 2.28 -6.14
C GLN A 84 15.73 0.78 -6.41
N ARG A 85 14.63 0.05 -6.59
CA ARG A 85 14.64 -1.40 -6.87
C ARG A 85 14.75 -1.75 -8.35
N GLY A 86 14.87 -0.76 -9.23
CA GLY A 86 15.06 -0.99 -10.67
C GLY A 86 13.90 -1.73 -11.33
N SER A 87 12.68 -1.65 -10.77
CA SER A 87 11.54 -2.40 -11.27
C SER A 87 11.11 -1.88 -12.65
N THR A 88 11.35 -2.71 -13.67
CA THR A 88 11.02 -2.50 -15.10
C THR A 88 9.54 -2.22 -15.39
N VAL A 89 8.64 -2.44 -14.43
CA VAL A 89 7.19 -2.13 -14.52
C VAL A 89 6.94 -0.64 -14.80
N PHE A 90 7.86 0.25 -14.41
CA PHE A 90 7.76 1.68 -14.73
C PHE A 90 7.78 1.94 -16.26
N ASP A 91 8.57 1.14 -17.00
CA ASP A 91 8.66 1.26 -18.46
C ASP A 91 7.39 0.75 -19.15
N THR A 92 6.72 -0.25 -18.58
CA THR A 92 5.44 -0.76 -19.11
C THR A 92 4.32 0.28 -19.02
N PHE A 93 4.25 1.04 -17.92
CA PHE A 93 3.24 2.11 -17.76
C PHE A 93 3.54 3.38 -18.56
N ARG A 94 4.79 3.58 -19.02
CA ARG A 94 5.17 4.68 -19.93
C ARG A 94 4.90 4.34 -21.41
N SER A 95 4.76 3.05 -21.72
CA SER A 95 4.60 2.53 -23.09
C SER A 95 3.14 2.35 -23.52
N LEU A 96 2.18 2.67 -22.64
CA LEU A 96 0.74 2.75 -22.89
C LEU A 96 0.30 4.22 -22.80
#